data_AF-A0A9D9YPT0-F1
#
_entry.id   AF-A0A9D9YPT0-F1
#
_cell.length_a   1.000
_cell.length_b   1.000
_cell.length_c   1.000
_cell.angle_alpha   90.00
_cell.angle_beta   90.00
_cell.angle_gamma   90.00
#
_symmetry.space_group_name_H-M   'P 1'
#
loop_
_entity.id
_entity.type
_entity.pdbx_description
1 polymer ?
#
loop_
_entity_poly.entity_id
_entity_poly.type
_entity_poly.pdbx_seq_one_letter_code
_entity_poly.pdbx_strand_id
1 'polypeptide(L)'
;MRFLKQKGYLRSGGIGGTMNWSSTYGGESSAWIASYVGERDGHLQVRYTRTGWDGEKENMDYQVRIVSTVCQFGGRRYWFICPLIRDGIPCGRRIGVLYMGGKYFGCRRCYDLAYSSQQDTHSGFFGLMGRTIFGKLDEKEAAMRVKYWNGRPTKRYARLLRKLDRMPSADALVMAQNALFARLRK
;
A
#
# COMPACT_ATOMS: atom_id res chain seq x y z
N MET A 1 -3.47 -7.21 11.88
CA MET A 1 -4.31 -7.69 12.99
C MET A 1 -5.03 -9.00 12.68
N ARG A 2 -5.64 -9.16 11.49
CA ARG A 2 -6.32 -10.42 11.09
C ARG A 2 -5.45 -11.67 11.28
N PHE A 3 -4.19 -11.63 10.82
CA PHE A 3 -3.22 -12.72 10.99
C PHE A 3 -3.05 -13.14 12.46
N LEU A 4 -2.75 -12.19 13.35
CA LEU A 4 -2.58 -12.44 14.79
C LEU A 4 -3.82 -13.07 15.42
N LYS A 5 -5.02 -12.61 15.02
CA LYS A 5 -6.28 -13.19 15.49
C LYS A 5 -6.46 -14.63 15.01
N GLN A 6 -6.18 -14.91 13.73
CA GLN A 6 -6.30 -16.25 13.15
C GLN A 6 -5.30 -17.24 13.76
N LYS A 7 -4.09 -16.78 14.08
CA LYS A 7 -3.06 -17.59 14.75
C LYS A 7 -3.22 -17.67 16.26
N GLY A 8 -4.20 -16.96 16.85
CA GLY A 8 -4.46 -16.98 18.28
C GLY A 8 -3.42 -16.23 19.13
N TYR A 9 -2.62 -15.34 18.55
CA TYR A 9 -1.52 -14.67 19.25
C TYR A 9 -2.00 -13.55 20.18
N LEU A 10 -3.25 -13.11 20.06
CA LEU A 10 -3.86 -12.05 20.88
C LEU A 10 -4.39 -12.57 22.24
N ARG A 11 -3.71 -13.55 22.83
CA ARG A 11 -4.02 -14.10 24.17
C ARG A 11 -2.94 -13.64 25.15
N SER A 12 -3.26 -13.67 26.44
CA SER A 12 -2.28 -13.44 27.51
C SER A 12 -1.17 -14.49 27.44
N GLY A 13 0.08 -14.10 27.72
CA GLY A 13 1.19 -15.04 27.86
C GLY A 13 2.26 -15.04 26.77
N GLY A 14 2.35 -14.02 25.92
CA GLY A 14 3.49 -13.83 25.01
C GLY A 14 3.58 -14.93 23.94
N ILE A 15 2.73 -14.88 22.91
CA ILE A 15 2.66 -15.91 21.87
C ILE A 15 3.17 -15.31 20.55
N GLY A 16 3.99 -16.07 19.82
CA GLY A 16 4.61 -15.61 18.59
C GLY A 16 4.96 -16.72 17.62
N GLY A 17 5.45 -16.31 16.46
CA GLY A 17 5.96 -17.17 15.40
C GLY A 17 6.37 -16.37 14.17
N THR A 18 6.77 -17.07 13.12
CA THR A 18 7.21 -16.43 11.88
C THR A 18 6.02 -16.06 10.99
N MET A 19 6.04 -14.84 10.46
CA MET A 19 5.14 -14.36 9.43
C MET A 19 5.92 -14.20 8.13
N ASN A 20 5.42 -14.81 7.06
CA ASN A 20 5.97 -14.67 5.73
C ASN A 20 5.03 -13.82 4.87
N TRP A 21 5.59 -13.02 3.97
CA TRP A 21 4.84 -12.30 2.94
C TRP A 21 5.69 -12.16 1.68
N SER A 22 5.02 -12.07 0.54
CA SER A 22 5.66 -11.77 -0.74
C SER A 22 5.85 -10.26 -0.90
N SER A 23 7.03 -9.86 -1.33
CA SER A 23 7.31 -8.49 -1.75
C SER A 23 6.77 -8.26 -3.17
N THR A 24 6.27 -7.05 -3.44
CA THR A 24 5.89 -6.62 -4.79
C THR A 24 7.06 -6.57 -5.78
N TYR A 25 8.29 -6.53 -5.28
CA TYR A 25 9.52 -6.48 -6.11
C TYR A 25 10.09 -7.87 -6.42
N GLY A 26 9.37 -8.94 -6.09
CA GLY A 26 9.88 -10.30 -6.15
C GLY A 26 10.71 -10.62 -4.90
N GLY A 27 10.50 -11.83 -4.35
CA GLY A 27 11.16 -12.29 -3.14
C GLY A 27 10.20 -12.53 -1.97
N GLU A 28 10.54 -13.54 -1.18
CA GLU A 28 9.87 -13.86 0.08
C GLU A 28 10.54 -13.08 1.21
N SER A 29 9.74 -12.43 2.02
CA SER A 29 10.19 -11.74 3.23
C SER A 29 9.58 -12.43 4.44
N SER A 30 10.36 -12.51 5.51
CA SER A 30 9.92 -13.08 6.78
C SER A 30 10.24 -12.15 7.94
N ALA A 31 9.37 -12.17 8.95
CA ALA A 31 9.61 -11.58 10.25
C ALA A 31 9.17 -12.54 11.33
N TRP A 32 9.95 -12.63 12.39
CA TRP A 32 9.48 -13.21 13.63
C TRP A 32 8.68 -12.16 14.41
N ILE A 33 7.49 -12.54 14.87
CA ILE A 33 6.63 -11.65 15.65
C ILE A 33 6.14 -12.36 16.90
N ALA A 34 6.02 -11.63 18.00
CA ALA A 34 5.40 -12.11 19.23
C ALA A 34 4.53 -11.01 19.83
N SER A 35 3.32 -11.36 20.25
CA SER A 35 2.43 -10.41 20.93
C SER A 35 2.29 -10.71 22.40
N TYR A 36 2.45 -9.65 23.18
CA TYR A 36 2.30 -9.62 24.63
C TYR A 36 1.09 -8.74 24.92
N VAL A 37 -0.06 -9.38 25.15
CA VAL A 37 -1.34 -8.69 25.31
C VAL A 37 -1.85 -8.91 26.74
N GLY A 38 -2.06 -7.81 27.47
CA GLY A 38 -2.77 -7.76 28.73
C GLY A 38 -4.25 -7.44 28.53
N GLU A 39 -4.96 -7.13 29.62
CA GLU A 39 -6.41 -6.87 29.53
C GLU A 39 -6.76 -5.64 28.69
N ARG A 40 -5.99 -4.54 28.81
CA ARG A 40 -6.32 -3.26 28.15
C ARG A 40 -5.32 -2.89 27.07
N ASP A 41 -4.05 -3.22 27.27
CA ASP A 41 -2.93 -2.84 26.45
C ASP A 41 -1.98 -4.02 26.19
N GLY A 42 -0.97 -3.77 25.38
CA GLY A 42 0.03 -4.74 25.03
C GLY A 42 0.99 -4.20 23.98
N HIS A 43 1.84 -5.07 23.46
CA HIS A 43 2.71 -4.76 22.34
C HIS A 43 2.96 -5.98 21.46
N LEU A 44 3.29 -5.72 20.20
CA LEU A 44 3.82 -6.67 19.24
C LEU A 44 5.32 -6.42 19.14
N GLN A 45 6.14 -7.39 19.54
CA GLN A 45 7.55 -7.40 19.20
C GLN A 45 7.71 -7.89 17.76
N VAL A 46 8.50 -7.18 16.98
CA VAL A 46 8.74 -7.46 15.57
C VAL A 46 10.23 -7.54 15.34
N ARG A 47 10.68 -8.68 14.80
CA ARG A 47 12.08 -8.96 14.46
C ARG A 47 12.22 -9.37 13.00
N TYR A 48 13.10 -8.71 12.26
CA TYR A 48 13.44 -9.08 10.88
C TYR A 48 14.79 -8.49 10.49
N THR A 49 15.35 -9.01 9.40
CA THR A 49 16.52 -8.45 8.77
C THR A 49 16.10 -7.73 7.49
N ARG A 50 16.57 -6.50 7.30
CA ARG A 50 16.39 -5.74 6.07
C ARG A 50 17.73 -5.61 5.37
N THR A 51 17.76 -5.90 4.08
CA THR A 51 18.92 -5.58 3.23
C THR A 51 18.76 -4.18 2.67
N GLY A 52 19.76 -3.32 2.86
CA GLY A 52 19.87 -1.99 2.26
C GLY A 52 20.19 -2.05 0.77
N TRP A 53 20.20 -0.88 0.12
CA TRP A 53 20.54 -0.76 -1.30
C TRP A 53 22.03 -1.01 -1.58
N ASP A 54 22.87 -0.77 -0.57
CA ASP A 54 24.29 -1.11 -0.50
C ASP A 54 24.55 -2.61 -0.28
N GLY A 55 23.51 -3.42 -0.07
CA GLY A 55 23.63 -4.83 0.27
C GLY A 55 23.84 -5.10 1.76
N GLU A 56 23.95 -4.06 2.59
CA GLU A 56 24.16 -4.20 4.02
C GLU A 56 22.92 -4.75 4.72
N LYS A 57 23.12 -5.71 5.62
CA LYS A 57 22.04 -6.34 6.37
C LYS A 57 21.86 -5.65 7.71
N GLU A 58 20.71 -5.05 7.92
CA GLU A 58 20.33 -4.41 9.17
C GLU A 58 19.32 -5.27 9.93
N ASN A 59 19.65 -5.64 11.16
CA ASN A 59 18.73 -6.35 12.05
C ASN A 59 17.82 -5.37 12.76
N MET A 60 16.53 -5.63 12.70
CA MET A 60 15.47 -4.83 13.28
C MET A 60 14.85 -5.61 14.44
N ASP A 61 14.80 -5.01 15.63
CA ASP A 61 14.02 -5.50 16.77
C ASP A 61 13.37 -4.28 17.46
N TYR A 62 12.04 -4.22 17.43
CA TYR A 62 11.30 -3.16 18.09
C TYR A 62 9.86 -3.57 18.41
N GLN A 63 9.23 -2.75 19.24
CA GLN A 63 7.87 -2.96 19.72
C GLN A 63 6.87 -2.03 19.02
N VAL A 64 5.71 -2.57 18.69
CA VAL A 64 4.55 -1.81 18.21
C VAL A 64 3.44 -1.95 19.23
N ARG A 65 2.98 -0.84 19.81
CA ARG A 65 1.94 -0.87 20.84
C ARG A 65 0.62 -1.43 20.30
N ILE A 66 -0.03 -2.26 21.11
CA ILE A 66 -1.37 -2.80 20.91
C ILE A 66 -2.29 -2.18 21.97
N VAL A 67 -3.48 -1.76 21.54
CA VAL A 67 -4.55 -1.31 22.44
C VAL A 67 -5.83 -2.08 22.13
N SER A 68 -6.68 -2.26 23.15
CA SER A 68 -7.99 -2.88 22.98
C SER A 68 -9.13 -1.88 23.17
N THR A 69 -10.27 -2.17 22.56
CA THR A 69 -11.54 -1.49 22.81
C THR A 69 -12.59 -2.55 23.11
N VAL A 70 -13.35 -2.36 24.19
CA VAL A 70 -14.45 -3.26 24.57
C VAL A 70 -15.58 -3.06 23.56
N CYS A 71 -16.16 -4.15 23.07
CA CYS A 71 -17.30 -4.11 22.15
C CYS A 71 -18.61 -4.20 22.94
N GLN A 72 -19.65 -3.46 22.53
CA GLN A 72 -20.96 -3.45 23.20
C GLN A 72 -21.63 -4.84 23.24
N PHE A 73 -21.42 -5.67 22.22
CA PHE A 73 -21.95 -7.03 22.12
C PHE A 73 -21.00 -8.11 22.66
N GLY A 74 -20.07 -7.72 23.54
CA GLY A 74 -19.07 -8.61 24.10
C GLY A 74 -17.80 -8.75 23.25
N GLY A 75 -16.71 -9.19 23.92
CA GLY A 75 -15.40 -9.32 23.32
C GLY A 75 -14.61 -8.01 23.20
N ARG A 76 -13.43 -8.09 22.56
CA ARG A 76 -12.49 -6.98 22.42
C ARG A 76 -12.04 -6.83 20.98
N ARG A 77 -11.89 -5.59 20.54
CA ARG A 77 -11.26 -5.22 19.28
C ARG A 77 -9.87 -4.66 19.53
N TYR A 78 -8.86 -5.34 18.99
CA TYR A 78 -7.46 -4.93 19.10
C TYR A 78 -7.04 -4.04 17.94
N TRP A 79 -6.19 -3.06 18.25
CA TRP A 79 -5.62 -2.10 17.32
C TRP A 79 -4.12 -1.97 17.56
N PHE A 80 -3.36 -1.74 16.49
CA PHE A 80 -2.00 -1.23 16.64
C PHE A 80 -2.02 0.27 16.78
N ILE A 81 -1.05 0.82 17.49
CA ILE A 81 -0.70 2.24 17.43
C ILE A 81 0.44 2.39 16.43
N CYS A 82 0.28 3.27 15.44
CA CYS A 82 1.35 3.54 14.48
C CYS A 82 2.61 4.05 15.19
N PRO A 83 3.76 3.37 15.05
CA PRO A 83 4.99 3.71 15.77
C PRO A 83 5.79 4.83 15.07
N LEU A 84 5.37 5.28 13.88
CA LEU A 84 6.12 6.23 13.09
C LEU A 84 5.91 7.67 13.55
N ILE A 85 6.91 8.49 13.25
CA ILE A 85 6.85 9.95 13.32
C ILE A 85 6.60 10.47 11.90
N ARG A 86 5.73 11.46 11.76
CA ARG A 86 5.49 12.18 10.50
C ARG A 86 5.58 13.67 10.79
N ASP A 87 6.34 14.39 9.98
CA ASP A 87 6.51 15.85 10.12
C ASP A 87 6.97 16.27 11.53
N GLY A 88 7.86 15.47 12.14
CA GLY A 88 8.36 15.69 13.51
C GLY A 88 7.41 15.29 14.64
N ILE A 89 6.19 14.83 14.33
CA ILE A 89 5.15 14.50 15.32
C ILE A 89 4.88 12.98 15.34
N PRO A 90 4.79 12.33 16.52
CA PRO A 90 4.36 10.94 16.63
C PRO A 90 2.98 10.71 16.00
N CYS A 91 2.87 9.77 15.07
CA CYS A 91 1.62 9.54 14.33
C CYS A 91 0.50 9.05 15.25
N GLY A 92 0.77 8.08 16.14
CA GLY A 92 -0.14 7.64 17.20
C GLY A 92 -1.49 7.04 16.74
N ARG A 93 -1.73 6.90 15.43
CA ARG A 93 -3.03 6.45 14.90
C ARG A 93 -3.31 5.00 15.26
N ARG A 94 -4.56 4.72 15.67
CA ARG A 94 -5.11 3.36 15.81
C ARG A 94 -5.36 2.75 14.43
N ILE A 95 -4.70 1.64 14.13
CA ILE A 95 -4.76 0.96 12.81
C ILE A 95 -4.91 -0.56 12.96
N GLY A 96 -5.59 -1.19 11.99
CA GLY A 96 -5.76 -2.65 11.94
C GLY A 96 -4.68 -3.38 11.13
N VAL A 97 -3.92 -2.64 10.31
CA VAL A 97 -2.92 -3.17 9.38
C VAL A 97 -1.66 -2.31 9.51
N LEU A 98 -0.53 -2.98 9.69
CA LEU A 98 0.80 -2.42 9.60
C LEU A 98 1.34 -2.69 8.19
N TYR A 99 1.93 -1.67 7.58
CA TYR A 99 2.54 -1.73 6.25
C TYR A 99 4.05 -1.61 6.39
N MET A 100 4.79 -2.32 5.54
CA MET A 100 6.23 -2.14 5.40
C MET A 100 6.48 -1.26 4.17
N GLY A 101 6.94 -0.03 4.40
CA GLY A 101 7.27 0.94 3.34
C GLY A 101 8.68 1.53 3.46
N GLY A 102 9.45 1.10 4.46
CA GLY A 102 10.79 1.58 4.75
C GLY A 102 11.43 0.76 5.86
N LYS A 103 12.18 1.40 6.76
CA LYS A 103 12.86 0.73 7.87
C LYS A 103 11.92 0.08 8.88
N TYR A 104 10.79 0.70 9.17
CA TYR A 104 9.87 0.27 10.21
C TYR A 104 8.50 -0.14 9.62
N PHE A 105 7.63 -0.71 10.44
CA PHE A 105 6.24 -0.97 10.12
C PHE A 105 5.40 0.25 10.52
N GLY A 106 4.46 0.64 9.67
CA GLY A 106 3.74 1.90 9.81
C GLY A 106 2.30 1.86 9.33
N CYS A 107 1.61 2.99 9.49
CA CYS A 107 0.29 3.17 8.90
C CYS A 107 0.41 3.60 7.44
N ARG A 108 -0.65 3.32 6.66
CA ARG A 108 -0.74 3.75 5.27
C ARG A 108 -0.50 5.25 5.06
N ARG A 109 -0.95 6.08 6.01
CA ARG A 109 -0.85 7.54 5.90
C ARG A 109 0.59 8.01 6.09
N CYS A 110 1.38 7.37 6.95
CA CYS A 110 2.79 7.73 7.12
C CYS A 110 3.62 7.37 5.90
N TYR A 111 3.21 6.35 5.16
CA TYR A 111 3.86 5.92 3.91
C TYR A 111 3.18 6.46 2.66
N ASP A 112 2.23 7.39 2.81
CA ASP A 112 1.45 7.97 1.71
C ASP A 112 0.92 6.92 0.71
N LEU A 113 0.53 5.74 1.24
CA LEU A 113 0.03 4.63 0.45
C LEU A 113 -1.42 4.91 0.06
N ALA A 114 -1.65 5.03 -1.25
CA ALA A 114 -2.97 4.98 -1.83
C ALA A 114 -3.62 3.60 -1.58
N TYR A 115 -4.95 3.57 -1.50
CA TYR A 115 -5.67 2.29 -1.52
C TYR A 115 -5.34 1.53 -2.80
N SER A 116 -5.30 0.19 -2.75
CA SER A 116 -5.13 -0.65 -3.95
C SER A 116 -6.15 -0.31 -5.04
N SER A 117 -7.40 -0.02 -4.66
CA SER A 117 -8.46 0.45 -5.56
C SER A 117 -8.19 1.82 -6.20
N GLN A 118 -7.25 2.59 -5.66
CA GLN A 118 -6.79 3.88 -6.18
C GLN A 118 -5.39 3.83 -6.79
N GLN A 119 -4.59 2.78 -6.53
CA GLN A 119 -3.30 2.54 -7.20
C GLN A 119 -3.47 2.31 -8.70
N ASP A 120 -4.65 1.87 -9.12
CA ASP A 120 -5.11 1.87 -10.51
C ASP A 120 -5.26 3.29 -11.12
N THR A 121 -4.94 4.36 -10.39
CA THR A 121 -5.17 5.74 -10.85
C THR A 121 -4.01 6.70 -10.64
N HIS A 122 -2.94 6.31 -9.93
CA HIS A 122 -1.90 7.25 -9.47
C HIS A 122 -0.45 6.74 -9.60
N SER A 123 -0.14 5.94 -10.61
CA SER A 123 1.22 5.95 -11.16
C SER A 123 1.28 7.10 -12.18
N GLY A 124 2.00 8.18 -11.84
CA GLY A 124 2.34 9.25 -12.79
C GLY A 124 2.98 8.69 -14.06
N PHE A 125 3.08 9.51 -15.12
CA PHE A 125 3.67 9.27 -16.45
C PHE A 125 3.72 7.81 -16.98
N PHE A 126 4.45 6.90 -16.33
CA PHE A 126 4.47 5.45 -16.54
C PHE A 126 3.12 4.72 -16.34
N GLY A 127 2.27 5.13 -15.39
CA GLY A 127 0.93 4.54 -15.23
C GLY A 127 -0.04 4.91 -16.34
N LEU A 128 0.20 6.08 -16.95
CA LEU A 128 -0.50 6.51 -18.15
C LEU A 128 -0.09 5.63 -19.32
N MET A 129 1.22 5.43 -19.53
CA MET A 129 1.79 4.56 -20.57
C MET A 129 1.24 3.13 -20.53
N GLY A 130 1.15 2.51 -19.35
CA GLY A 130 0.64 1.14 -19.20
C GLY A 130 -0.83 0.96 -19.60
N ARG A 131 -1.63 2.04 -19.60
CA ARG A 131 -3.05 2.00 -20.04
C ARG A 131 -3.25 2.53 -21.46
N THR A 132 -2.40 3.43 -21.94
CA THR A 132 -2.57 4.05 -23.26
C THR A 132 -1.85 3.29 -24.37
N ILE A 133 -0.77 2.58 -24.06
CA ILE A 133 -0.03 1.80 -25.07
C ILE A 133 -0.53 0.35 -25.11
N PHE A 134 -0.98 -0.22 -23.99
CA PHE A 134 -1.26 -1.66 -23.87
C PHE A 134 -2.68 -2.04 -23.38
N GLY A 135 -3.65 -1.11 -23.44
CA GLY A 135 -5.03 -1.53 -23.65
C GLY A 135 -6.12 -0.91 -22.77
N LYS A 136 -7.33 -1.02 -23.33
CA LYS A 136 -8.65 -0.83 -22.72
C LYS A 136 -9.25 0.57 -22.72
N LEU A 137 -8.76 1.55 -23.48
CA LEU A 137 -9.49 2.81 -23.67
C LEU A 137 -10.45 2.73 -24.86
N ASP A 138 -9.98 2.23 -25.99
CA ASP A 138 -10.79 2.03 -27.20
C ASP A 138 -11.91 1.00 -26.95
N GLU A 139 -11.62 -0.10 -26.26
CA GLU A 139 -12.64 -1.08 -25.85
C GLU A 139 -13.69 -0.48 -24.91
N LYS A 140 -13.27 0.39 -23.98
CA LYS A 140 -14.19 1.06 -23.05
C LYS A 140 -15.04 2.08 -23.76
N GLU A 141 -14.51 2.74 -24.78
CA GLU A 141 -15.26 3.61 -25.66
C GLU A 141 -16.28 2.82 -26.50
N ALA A 142 -15.84 1.72 -27.11
CA ALA A 142 -16.68 0.82 -27.92
C ALA A 142 -17.83 0.21 -27.11
N ALA A 143 -17.59 -0.10 -25.82
CA ALA A 143 -18.60 -0.62 -24.91
C ALA A 143 -19.64 0.44 -24.43
N MET A 144 -19.53 1.71 -24.82
CA MET A 144 -20.51 2.75 -24.46
C MET A 144 -21.59 2.88 -25.53
N ARG A 145 -22.78 2.33 -25.25
CA ARG A 145 -23.95 2.40 -26.14
C ARG A 145 -24.43 3.83 -26.42
N VAL A 146 -24.36 4.73 -25.43
CA VAL A 146 -24.79 6.13 -25.57
C VAL A 146 -23.69 7.06 -25.08
N LYS A 147 -23.07 7.77 -26.02
CA LYS A 147 -21.95 8.70 -25.75
C LYS A 147 -22.43 10.13 -25.54
N TYR A 148 -23.49 10.52 -26.23
CA TYR A 148 -24.07 11.86 -26.17
C TYR A 148 -25.57 11.80 -25.86
N TRP A 149 -26.03 12.76 -25.06
CA TRP A 149 -27.43 13.00 -24.77
C TRP A 149 -27.70 14.49 -24.90
N ASN A 150 -28.64 14.86 -25.77
CA ASN A 150 -28.99 16.26 -26.06
C ASN A 150 -27.75 17.13 -26.39
N GLY A 151 -26.91 16.63 -27.30
CA GLY A 151 -25.65 17.28 -27.72
C GLY A 151 -24.54 17.30 -26.66
N ARG A 152 -24.80 16.87 -25.42
CA ARG A 152 -23.82 16.86 -24.33
C ARG A 152 -23.26 15.46 -24.12
N PRO A 153 -21.95 15.30 -23.87
CA PRO A 153 -21.38 14.00 -23.56
C PRO A 153 -21.97 13.49 -22.23
N THR A 154 -22.29 12.19 -22.19
CA THR A 154 -22.75 11.56 -20.95
C THR A 154 -21.66 11.65 -19.88
N LYS A 155 -22.02 11.59 -18.59
CA LYS A 155 -21.04 11.69 -17.49
C LYS A 155 -19.91 10.65 -17.62
N ARG A 156 -20.22 9.47 -18.14
CA ARG A 156 -19.26 8.38 -18.40
C ARG A 156 -18.32 8.74 -19.56
N TYR A 157 -18.85 9.27 -20.66
CA TYR A 157 -18.07 9.67 -21.83
C TYR A 157 -17.23 10.93 -21.59
N ALA A 158 -17.78 11.94 -20.91
CA ALA A 158 -17.04 13.14 -20.48
C ALA A 158 -15.88 12.84 -19.51
N ARG A 159 -15.94 11.71 -18.79
CA ARG A 159 -14.83 11.24 -17.94
C ARG A 159 -13.73 10.55 -18.77
N LEU A 160 -14.09 9.94 -19.90
CA LEU A 160 -13.14 9.36 -20.85
C LEU A 160 -12.41 10.46 -21.63
N LEU A 161 -13.13 11.45 -22.15
CA LEU A 161 -12.55 12.60 -22.87
C LEU A 161 -11.52 13.32 -22.01
N ARG A 162 -11.82 13.61 -20.74
CA ARG A 162 -10.86 14.19 -19.79
C ARG A 162 -9.59 13.36 -19.57
N LYS A 163 -9.61 12.05 -19.86
CA LYS A 163 -8.41 11.20 -19.79
C LYS A 163 -7.62 11.28 -21.09
N LEU A 164 -8.30 11.35 -22.24
CA LEU A 164 -7.69 11.55 -23.56
C LEU A 164 -7.00 12.93 -23.65
N ASP A 165 -7.66 13.99 -23.18
CA ASP A 165 -7.10 15.35 -23.17
C ASP A 165 -5.85 15.50 -22.28
N ARG A 166 -5.69 14.61 -21.30
CA ARG A 166 -4.52 14.57 -20.40
C ARG A 166 -3.39 13.72 -20.95
N MET A 167 -3.55 13.11 -22.13
CA MET A 167 -2.49 12.32 -22.74
C MET A 167 -1.39 13.23 -23.29
N PRO A 168 -0.11 12.88 -23.06
CA PRO A 168 0.99 13.54 -23.75
C PRO A 168 0.83 13.35 -25.26
N SER A 169 1.21 14.35 -26.05
CA SER A 169 1.24 14.25 -27.51
C SER A 169 2.13 13.08 -27.95
N ALA A 170 1.91 12.58 -29.17
CA ALA A 170 2.74 11.52 -29.76
C ALA A 170 4.24 11.83 -29.66
N ASP A 171 4.61 13.11 -29.79
CA ASP A 171 6.00 13.58 -29.69
C ASP A 171 6.58 13.42 -28.27
N ALA A 172 5.78 13.69 -27.24
CA ALA A 172 6.20 13.50 -25.84
C ALA A 172 6.34 12.01 -25.46
N LEU A 173 5.60 11.13 -26.15
CA LEU A 173 5.71 9.67 -25.99
C LEU A 173 7.03 9.14 -26.59
N VAL A 174 7.38 9.60 -27.79
CA VAL A 174 8.64 9.23 -28.48
C VAL A 174 9.86 9.72 -27.69
N MET A 175 9.80 10.94 -27.15
CA MET A 175 10.87 11.52 -26.33
C MET A 175 11.14 10.71 -25.06
N ALA A 176 10.09 10.24 -24.38
CA ALA A 176 10.23 9.44 -23.19
C ALA A 176 10.75 8.02 -23.48
N GLN A 177 10.35 7.42 -24.61
CA GLN A 177 10.85 6.14 -25.07
C GLN A 177 12.36 6.20 -25.39
N ASN A 178 12.80 7.26 -26.09
CA ASN A 178 14.21 7.48 -26.40
C ASN A 178 15.07 7.73 -25.15
N ALA A 179 14.55 8.48 -24.16
CA ALA A 179 15.23 8.70 -22.89
C ALA A 179 15.40 7.39 -22.06
N LEU A 180 14.47 6.44 -22.21
CA LEU A 180 14.52 5.12 -21.59
C LEU A 180 15.58 4.22 -22.24
N PHE A 181 15.63 4.20 -23.58
CA PHE A 181 16.66 3.44 -24.32
C PHE A 181 18.07 4.01 -24.09
N ALA A 182 18.21 5.32 -23.88
CA ALA A 182 19.49 5.94 -23.54
C ALA A 182 20.03 5.55 -22.14
N ARG A 183 19.13 5.20 -21.19
CA ARG A 183 19.52 4.75 -19.84
C ARG A 183 19.88 3.27 -19.75
N LEU A 184 19.47 2.45 -20.73
CA LEU A 184 19.76 1.01 -20.79
C LEU A 184 21.05 0.68 -21.58
N ARG A 185 21.74 1.69 -22.10
CA ARG A 185 23.02 1.55 -22.84
C ARG A 185 24.25 2.01 -22.05
N LYS A 186 24.15 2.16 -20.72
CA LYS A 186 25.28 2.43 -19.83
C LYS A 186 25.38 1.34 -18.77
#